data_AF-A0A382XEA1-F1
#
_entry.id   AF-A0A382XEA1-F1
#
_cell.length_a   1.000
_cell.length_b   1.000
_cell.length_c   1.000
_cell.angle_alpha   90.00
_cell.angle_beta   90.00
_cell.angle_gamma   90.00
#
_symmetry.space_group_name_H-M   'P 1'
#
loop_
_entity.id
_entity.type
_entity.pdbx_description
1 polymer ?
#
loop_
_entity_poly.entity_id
_entity_poly.type
_entity_poly.pdbx_seq_one_letter_code
_entity_poly.pdbx_strand_id
1 'polypeptide(L)' 'MPDLILADEPTSALDNDTTTKFLREVMNTFDPSHQAIIMVSHDLSIASYFDTVIDFNKHNA' A
#
# COMPACT_ATOMS: atom_id res chain seq x y z
N MET A 1 -9.31 -4.13 13.08
CA MET A 1 -7.94 -4.35 12.55
C MET A 1 -6.96 -3.71 13.51
N PRO A 2 -5.66 -4.08 13.49
CA PRO A 2 -4.65 -3.36 14.26
C PRO A 2 -4.60 -1.87 13.87
N ASP A 3 -4.15 -1.03 14.79
CA ASP A 3 -4.02 0.42 14.58
C ASP A 3 -2.95 0.79 13.54
N LEU A 4 -1.97 -0.11 13.33
CA LEU A 4 -0.93 0.06 12.32
C LEU A 4 -0.67 -1.26 11.60
N ILE A 5 -0.63 -1.20 10.27
CA ILE A 5 -0.20 -2.29 9.40
C ILE A 5 1.09 -1.88 8.70
N LEU A 6 2.12 -2.72 8.81
CA LEU A 6 3.35 -2.61 8.04
C LEU A 6 3.39 -3.79 7.06
N ALA A 7 3.45 -3.49 5.76
CA ALA A 7 3.42 -4.52 4.72
C ALA A 7 4.58 -4.31 3.74
N ASP A 8 5.48 -5.28 3.68
CA ASP A 8 6.65 -5.26 2.79
C ASP A 8 6.41 -6.18 1.58
N GLU A 9 6.33 -5.58 0.39
CA GLU A 9 6.01 -6.23 -0.89
C GLU A 9 4.82 -7.23 -0.83
N PRO A 10 3.68 -6.86 -0.23
CA PRO A 10 2.59 -7.79 0.08
C PRO A 10 1.87 -8.36 -1.15
N THR A 11 2.10 -7.77 -2.32
CA THR A 11 1.44 -8.13 -3.58
C THR A 11 2.39 -8.76 -4.59
N SER A 12 3.65 -9.03 -4.22
CA SER A 12 4.69 -9.57 -5.13
C SER A 12 4.35 -10.91 -5.79
N ALA A 13 3.51 -11.72 -5.15
CA ALA A 13 3.05 -13.02 -5.67
C ALA A 13 1.71 -12.95 -6.44
N LEU A 14 1.10 -11.76 -6.54
CA LEU A 14 -0.21 -11.56 -7.16
C LEU A 14 -0.07 -11.00 -8.57
N ASP A 15 -0.98 -11.38 -9.46
CA ASP A 15 -1.16 -10.67 -10.73
C ASP A 15 -1.79 -9.28 -10.53
N ASN A 16 -1.71 -8.41 -11.53
CA ASN A 16 -2.17 -7.02 -11.45
C ASN A 16 -3.67 -6.89 -11.10
N ASP A 17 -4.52 -7.77 -11.63
CA ASP A 17 -5.96 -7.75 -11.35
C ASP A 17 -6.23 -8.17 -9.91
N THR A 18 -5.52 -9.18 -9.42
CA THR A 18 -5.64 -9.67 -8.04
C THR A 18 -5.07 -8.66 -7.04
N THR A 19 -3.96 -7.99 -7.34
CA THR A 19 -3.41 -6.85 -6.57
C THR A 19 -4.43 -5.73 -6.42
N THR A 20 -5.07 -5.33 -7.52
CA THR A 20 -6.10 -4.29 -7.53
C THR A 20 -7.29 -4.66 -6.64
N LYS A 21 -7.76 -5.91 -6.73
CA LYS A 21 -8.86 -6.41 -5.88
C LYS A 21 -8.45 -6.42 -4.42
N PHE A 22 -7.28 -6.96 -4.11
CA PHE A 22 -6.74 -7.03 -2.75
C PHE A 22 -6.68 -5.64 -2.10
N LEU A 23 -6.05 -4.68 -2.78
CA LEU A 23 -5.93 -3.31 -2.26
C LEU A 23 -7.28 -2.64 -2.06
N ARG A 24 -8.22 -2.85 -2.99
CA ARG A 24 -9.59 -2.32 -2.84
C ARG A 24 -10.27 -2.88 -1.58
N GLU A 25 -10.19 -4.18 -1.34
CA GLU A 25 -10.79 -4.79 -0.15
C GLU A 25 -10.13 -4.31 1.14
N VAL A 26 -8.80 -4.17 1.13
CA VAL A 26 -8.05 -3.59 2.26
C VAL A 26 -8.53 -2.17 2.54
N MET A 27 -8.58 -1.30 1.53
CA MET A 27 -8.97 0.10 1.71
C MET A 27 -10.46 0.25 2.07
N ASN A 28 -11.34 -0.67 1.65
CA ASN A 28 -12.75 -0.68 2.06
C ASN A 28 -12.94 -1.05 3.54
N THR A 29 -12.01 -1.81 4.12
CA THR A 29 -12.09 -2.26 5.53
C THR A 29 -11.32 -1.33 6.47
N PHE A 30 -10.41 -0.54 5.91
CA PHE A 30 -9.54 0.39 6.62
C PHE A 30 -10.33 1.61 7.14
N ASP A 31 -10.16 1.93 8.43
CA ASP A 31 -10.68 3.17 9.00
C ASP A 31 -9.55 4.20 9.16
N PRO A 32 -9.44 5.20 8.26
CA PRO A 32 -8.36 6.19 8.30
C PRO A 32 -8.39 7.10 9.52
N SER A 33 -9.48 7.10 10.31
CA SER A 33 -9.56 7.93 11.53
C SER A 33 -8.87 7.30 12.74
N HIS A 34 -8.64 5.99 12.73
CA HIS A 34 -8.02 5.26 13.84
C HIS A 34 -6.86 4.35 13.41
N GLN A 35 -6.66 4.14 12.11
CA GLN A 35 -5.69 3.19 11.60
C GLN A 35 -4.72 3.84 10.62
N ALA A 36 -3.54 3.24 10.47
CA ALA A 36 -2.54 3.59 9.46
C ALA A 36 -2.04 2.33 8.73
N ILE A 37 -1.72 2.48 7.44
CA ILE A 37 -1.03 1.46 6.63
C ILE A 37 0.24 2.07 6.06
N ILE A 38 1.37 1.39 6.27
CA ILE A 38 2.61 1.66 5.57
C ILE A 38 2.90 0.45 4.70
N MET A 39 2.97 0.69 3.38
CA MET A 39 3.27 -0.34 2.40
C MET A 39 4.58 0.00 1.69
N VAL A 40 5.48 -0.97 1.62
CA VAL A 40 6.69 -0.91 0.78
C VAL A 40 6.39 -1.67 -0.50
N SER A 41 6.61 -1.04 -1.65
CA SER A 41 6.51 -1.70 -2.93
C SER A 41 7.39 -1.06 -4.00
N HIS A 42 7.86 -1.88 -4.94
CA HIS A 42 8.46 -1.44 -6.18
C HIS A 42 7.43 -1.08 -7.27
N ASP A 43 6.14 -1.37 -7.08
CA ASP A 43 5.09 -1.08 -8.06
C ASP A 43 4.46 0.29 -7.78
N LEU A 44 4.71 1.25 -8.67
CA LEU A 44 4.10 2.59 -8.57
C LEU A 44 2.64 2.62 -9.00
N SER A 45 2.11 1.56 -9.62
CA SER A 45 0.71 1.51 -10.08
C SER A 45 -0.29 1.58 -8.92
N ILE A 46 0.13 1.16 -7.73
CA ILE A 46 -0.71 1.14 -6.52
C ILE A 46 -0.70 2.48 -5.77
N ALA A 47 0.11 3.44 -6.20
CA ALA A 47 0.28 4.74 -5.52
C ALA A 47 -1.05 5.49 -5.33
N SER A 48 -2.01 5.31 -6.23
CA SER A 48 -3.33 5.97 -6.16
C SER A 48 -4.19 5.53 -4.97
N TYR A 49 -3.85 4.44 -4.29
CA TYR A 49 -4.56 3.95 -3.10
C TYR A 49 -4.07 4.62 -1.80
N PHE A 50 -2.99 5.40 -1.84
CA PHE A 50 -2.35 5.95 -0.65
C PHE A 50 -2.37 7.47 -0.66
N ASP A 51 -2.59 8.07 0.52
CA ASP A 51 -2.60 9.53 0.70
C ASP A 51 -1.20 10.15 0.59
N THR A 52 -0.15 9.36 0.84
CA THR A 52 1.25 9.81 0.82
C THR A 52 2.14 8.74 0.19
N VAL A 53 3.02 9.16 -0.70
CA VAL A 53 3.98 8.31 -1.41
C VAL A 53 5.38 8.88 -1.21
N ILE A 54 6.29 8.07 -0.66
CA ILE A 54 7.69 8.44 -0.42
C ILE A 54 8.55 7.68 -1.42
N ASP A 55 9.23 8.40 -2.30
CA ASP A 55 10.20 7.84 -3.24
C ASP A 55 11.62 7.92 -2.67
N PHE A 56 12.15 6.78 -2.25
CA PHE A 56 13.49 6.68 -1.66
C PHE A 56 14.62 6.90 -2.68
N ASN A 57 14.36 6.81 -3.99
CA ASN A 57 15.38 7.05 -5.01
C ASN A 57 15.73 8.53 -5.16
N LYS A 58 14.83 9.43 -4.73
CA LYS A 58 15.05 10.89 -4.79
C LYS A 58 16.02 11.42 -3.71
N HIS A 59 16.52 10.56 -2.82
CA HIS A 59 17.48 10.94 -1.77
C HIS A 59 18.93 10.53 -2.04
N ASN A 60 19.21 9.87 -3.18
CA ASN A 60 20.56 9.49 -3.60
C ASN A 60 21.13 10.38 -4.74
N ALA A 61 20.59 11.59 -4.92
CA ALA A 61 21.06 12.58 -5.90
C ALA A 61 21.77 13.76 -5.22
#